data_AF-A0A924SUB0-F1
#
_entry.id   AF-A0A924SUB0-F1
#
_cell.length_a   1.000
_cell.length_b   1.000
_cell.length_c   1.000
_cell.angle_alpha   90.00
_cell.angle_beta   90.00
_cell.angle_gamma   90.00
#
_symmetry.space_group_name_H-M   'P 1'
#
loop_
_entity.id
_entity.type
_entity.pdbx_description
1 polymer ?
#
loop_
_entity_poly.entity_id
_entity_poly.type
_entity_poly.pdbx_seq_one_letter_code
_entity_poly.pdbx_strand_id
1 'polypeptide(L)'
;MTKAIFALLKKDVLLELRQQHSFYGILLYVASTIFVLKLSINAPEGETWNGLFWIIQLFVCVNAVAKSFLQEGRGRMLYFYSISGAKEFIIAKLIYNIILMLLMSILSLGLFFILLKNPLVHTISFVGIVCLGGISLSLVFTLLAAIAAKAQQNAALMAILGFPLIIPQLLLLI
;
A
#
# COMPACT_ATOMS: atom_id res chain seq x y z
N MET A 1 18.26 -4.57 -18.96
CA MET A 1 17.64 -3.68 -17.97
C MET A 1 16.12 -3.56 -18.09
N THR A 2 15.55 -2.82 -19.03
CA THR A 2 14.09 -2.58 -19.06
C THR A 2 13.23 -3.84 -19.27
N LYS A 3 13.68 -4.77 -20.12
CA LYS A 3 12.97 -6.04 -20.37
C LYS A 3 12.86 -6.92 -19.11
N ALA A 4 13.89 -6.94 -18.27
CA ALA A 4 13.89 -7.73 -17.03
C ALA A 4 12.92 -7.15 -16.00
N ILE A 5 12.92 -5.83 -15.83
CA ILE A 5 11.98 -5.12 -14.93
C ILE A 5 10.54 -5.39 -15.35
N PHE A 6 10.23 -5.28 -16.65
CA PHE A 6 8.89 -5.53 -17.14
C PHE A 6 8.45 -7.00 -16.96
N ALA A 7 9.35 -7.96 -17.17
CA ALA A 7 9.07 -9.38 -16.96
C ALA A 7 8.79 -9.69 -15.48
N LEU A 8 9.56 -9.10 -14.56
CA LEU A 8 9.36 -9.26 -13.12
C LEU A 8 8.04 -8.63 -12.67
N LEU A 9 7.72 -7.43 -13.15
CA LEU A 9 6.45 -6.75 -12.88
C LEU A 9 5.26 -7.57 -13.40
N LYS A 10 5.34 -8.10 -14.63
CA LYS A 10 4.32 -8.99 -15.19
C LYS A 10 4.13 -10.24 -14.33
N LYS A 11 5.23 -10.81 -13.82
CA LYS A 11 5.19 -11.96 -12.92
C LYS A 11 4.48 -11.63 -11.61
N ASP A 12 4.75 -10.48 -10.99
CA ASP A 12 4.10 -10.10 -9.73
C ASP A 12 2.60 -9.83 -9.92
N VAL A 13 2.22 -9.13 -11.00
CA VAL A 13 0.80 -8.92 -11.35
C VAL A 13 0.10 -10.25 -11.61
N LEU A 14 0.73 -11.18 -12.34
CA LEU A 14 0.15 -12.48 -12.64
C LEU A 14 0.01 -13.35 -11.39
N LEU A 15 0.94 -13.26 -10.44
CA LEU A 15 0.83 -13.94 -9.15
C LEU A 15 -0.32 -13.40 -8.33
N GLU A 16 -0.50 -12.08 -8.25
CA GLU A 16 -1.61 -11.47 -7.50
C GLU A 16 -2.97 -11.85 -8.10
N LEU A 17 -3.08 -11.83 -9.44
CA LEU A 17 -4.30 -12.25 -10.13
C LEU A 17 -4.61 -13.74 -9.96
N ARG A 18 -3.59 -14.58 -9.77
CA ARG A 18 -3.77 -16.02 -9.46
C ARG A 18 -4.04 -16.26 -7.98
N GLN A 19 -3.49 -15.44 -7.09
CA GLN A 19 -3.69 -15.51 -5.63
C GLN A 19 -4.69 -14.46 -5.14
N GLN A 20 -5.88 -14.49 -5.74
CA GLN A 20 -6.96 -13.53 -5.56
C GLN A 20 -7.33 -13.23 -4.10
N HIS A 21 -7.11 -14.17 -3.19
CA HIS A 21 -7.41 -14.02 -1.77
C HIS A 21 -6.74 -12.81 -1.11
N SER A 22 -5.53 -12.45 -1.55
CA SER A 22 -4.80 -11.34 -0.95
C SER A 22 -5.41 -9.98 -1.34
N PHE A 23 -5.53 -9.74 -2.64
CA PHE A 23 -6.15 -8.54 -3.19
C PHE A 23 -7.59 -8.35 -2.69
N TYR A 24 -8.46 -9.37 -2.83
CA TYR A 24 -9.85 -9.25 -2.40
C TYR A 24 -9.99 -9.15 -0.88
N GLY A 25 -9.08 -9.74 -0.11
CA GLY A 25 -9.06 -9.58 1.34
C GLY A 25 -8.85 -8.12 1.76
N ILE A 26 -7.92 -7.42 1.11
CA ILE A 26 -7.66 -5.99 1.36
C ILE A 26 -8.84 -5.14 0.88
N LEU A 27 -9.39 -5.44 -0.30
CA LEU A 27 -10.55 -4.72 -0.81
C LEU A 27 -11.78 -4.87 0.09
N LEU A 28 -12.03 -6.10 0.57
CA LEU A 28 -13.10 -6.39 1.52
C LEU A 28 -12.86 -5.66 2.85
N TYR A 29 -11.62 -5.62 3.34
CA TYR A 29 -11.25 -4.84 4.52
C TYR A 29 -11.60 -3.37 4.34
N VAL A 30 -11.16 -2.73 3.26
CA VAL A 30 -11.45 -1.31 2.97
C VAL A 30 -12.95 -1.05 2.90
N ALA A 31 -13.68 -1.85 2.11
CA ALA A 31 -15.11 -1.71 1.96
C ALA A 31 -15.85 -1.87 3.30
N SER A 32 -15.49 -2.88 4.08
CA SER A 32 -16.13 -3.15 5.38
C SER A 32 -15.84 -2.03 6.37
N THR A 33 -14.59 -1.56 6.47
CA THR A 33 -14.23 -0.48 7.40
C THR A 33 -14.94 0.82 7.05
N ILE A 34 -14.98 1.21 5.77
CA ILE A 34 -15.69 2.43 5.34
C ILE A 34 -17.21 2.28 5.59
N PHE A 35 -17.78 1.10 5.34
CA PHE A 35 -19.18 0.84 5.61
C PHE A 35 -19.52 0.96 7.10
N VAL A 36 -18.71 0.37 7.98
CA VAL A 36 -18.86 0.51 9.43
C VAL A 36 -18.73 1.97 9.85
N LEU A 37 -17.75 2.70 9.33
CA LEU A 37 -17.61 4.14 9.60
C LEU A 37 -18.84 4.92 9.20
N LYS A 38 -19.47 4.59 8.06
CA LYS A 38 -20.73 5.22 7.65
C LYS A 38 -21.87 4.96 8.63
N LEU A 39 -21.98 3.74 9.15
CA LEU A 39 -23.00 3.42 10.16
C LEU A 39 -22.75 4.11 11.50
N SER A 40 -21.47 4.30 11.86
CA SER A 40 -21.09 4.96 13.11
C SER A 40 -21.16 6.49 13.04
N ILE A 41 -20.84 7.08 11.88
CA ILE A 41 -20.74 8.54 11.70
C ILE A 41 -21.44 8.93 10.39
N ASN A 42 -22.52 9.70 10.50
CA ASN A 42 -23.35 10.07 9.35
C ASN A 42 -22.69 11.07 8.39
N ALA A 43 -21.92 12.02 8.93
CA ALA A 43 -21.18 13.06 8.19
C ALA A 43 -20.05 13.62 9.06
N PRO A 44 -18.83 13.07 9.01
CA PRO A 44 -17.71 13.61 9.78
C PRO A 44 -17.28 14.99 9.27
N GLU A 45 -16.76 15.81 10.18
CA GLU A 45 -16.10 17.07 9.84
C GLU A 45 -14.85 16.83 8.98
N GLY A 46 -14.40 17.85 8.24
CA GLY A 46 -13.33 17.73 7.25
C GLY A 46 -12.03 17.15 7.80
N GLU A 47 -11.58 17.60 8.98
CA GLU A 47 -10.37 17.08 9.63
C GLU A 47 -10.51 15.60 10.02
N THR A 48 -11.67 15.24 10.59
CA THR A 48 -11.96 13.85 10.97
C THR A 48 -12.04 12.95 9.73
N TRP A 49 -12.65 13.43 8.66
CA TRP A 49 -12.73 12.72 7.38
C TRP A 49 -11.32 12.45 6.82
N ASN A 50 -10.43 13.45 6.83
CA ASN A 50 -9.05 13.32 6.36
C ASN A 50 -8.25 12.31 7.22
N GLY A 51 -8.34 12.45 8.55
CA GLY A 51 -7.68 11.53 9.48
C GLY A 51 -8.13 10.08 9.29
N LEU A 52 -9.44 9.84 9.17
CA LEU A 52 -9.97 8.49 8.93
C LEU A 52 -9.49 7.90 7.60
N PHE A 53 -9.44 8.71 6.55
CA PHE A 53 -8.93 8.29 5.24
C PHE A 53 -7.48 7.80 5.34
N TRP A 54 -6.58 8.60 5.92
CA TRP A 54 -5.17 8.24 6.04
C TRP A 54 -4.90 7.10 7.02
N ILE A 55 -5.69 6.96 8.08
CA ILE A 55 -5.64 5.78 8.96
C ILE A 55 -5.93 4.51 8.18
N ILE A 56 -7.02 4.48 7.39
CA ILE A 56 -7.35 3.32 6.56
C ILE A 56 -6.22 3.07 5.56
N GLN A 57 -5.69 4.12 4.94
CA GLN A 57 -4.65 4.00 3.95
C GLN A 57 -3.33 3.42 4.50
N LEU A 58 -3.00 3.75 5.75
CA LEU A 58 -1.88 3.15 6.47
C LEU A 58 -2.09 1.64 6.63
N PHE A 59 -3.25 1.21 7.12
CA PHE A 59 -3.53 -0.22 7.31
C PHE A 59 -3.57 -0.98 5.99
N VAL A 60 -4.12 -0.38 4.93
CA VAL A 60 -4.06 -0.94 3.58
C VAL A 60 -2.61 -1.14 3.16
N CYS A 61 -1.76 -0.12 3.34
CA CYS A 61 -0.34 -0.19 2.98
C CYS A 61 0.40 -1.31 3.72
N VAL A 62 0.21 -1.40 5.04
CA VAL A 62 0.83 -2.45 5.87
C VAL A 62 0.43 -3.84 5.34
N ASN A 63 -0.86 -4.08 5.12
CA ASN A 63 -1.36 -5.39 4.71
C ASN A 63 -0.97 -5.76 3.26
N ALA A 64 -0.99 -4.78 2.36
CA ALA A 64 -0.60 -4.94 0.96
C ALA A 64 0.90 -5.19 0.79
N VAL A 65 1.71 -4.28 1.32
CA VAL A 65 3.13 -4.19 1.02
C VAL A 65 3.94 -5.22 1.81
N ALA A 66 3.53 -5.57 3.04
CA ALA A 66 4.21 -6.59 3.84
C ALA A 66 4.26 -7.94 3.10
N LYS A 67 3.15 -8.36 2.47
CA LYS A 67 3.09 -9.62 1.74
C LYS A 67 4.05 -9.68 0.55
N SER A 68 4.27 -8.56 -0.13
CA SER A 68 5.10 -8.50 -1.34
C SER A 68 6.50 -9.09 -1.13
N PHE A 69 7.16 -8.79 0.00
CA PHE A 69 8.47 -9.36 0.33
C PHE A 69 8.40 -10.64 1.17
N LEU A 70 7.41 -10.78 2.04
CA LEU A 70 7.32 -11.93 2.95
C LEU A 70 6.95 -13.25 2.25
N GLN A 71 6.27 -13.18 1.11
CA GLN A 71 5.91 -14.38 0.33
C GLN A 71 7.08 -14.97 -0.46
N GLU A 72 8.21 -14.27 -0.55
CA GLU A 72 9.38 -14.72 -1.28
C GLU A 72 10.38 -15.43 -0.35
N GLY A 73 10.38 -16.76 -0.39
CA GLY A 73 11.34 -17.57 0.36
C GLY A 73 12.78 -17.38 -0.12
N ARG A 74 13.75 -17.65 0.77
CA ARG A 74 15.20 -17.54 0.49
C ARG A 74 15.63 -18.23 -0.81
N GLY A 75 15.10 -19.42 -1.10
CA GLY A 75 15.43 -20.17 -2.33
C GLY A 75 15.01 -19.47 -3.63
N ARG A 76 13.86 -18.78 -3.62
CA ARG A 76 13.40 -17.99 -4.79
C ARG A 76 14.25 -16.74 -4.99
N MET A 77 14.68 -16.08 -3.91
CA MET A 77 15.62 -14.96 -4.03
C MET A 77 16.95 -15.36 -4.65
N LEU A 78 17.50 -16.52 -4.28
CA LEU A 78 18.75 -17.03 -4.88
C LEU A 78 18.60 -17.34 -6.37
N TYR A 79 17.45 -17.90 -6.77
CA TYR A 79 17.11 -18.13 -8.17
C TYR A 79 16.96 -16.81 -8.96
N PHE A 80 16.31 -15.79 -8.39
CA PHE A 80 16.21 -14.50 -9.08
C PHE A 80 17.55 -13.80 -9.23
N TYR A 81 18.49 -14.04 -8.30
CA TYR A 81 19.85 -13.53 -8.38
C TYR A 81 20.66 -14.15 -9.53
N SER A 82 20.33 -15.37 -9.99
CA SER A 82 21.01 -15.98 -11.14
C SER A 82 20.44 -15.54 -12.49
N ILE A 83 19.23 -14.99 -12.53
CA ILE A 83 18.52 -14.63 -13.78
C ILE A 83 18.41 -13.11 -13.97
N SER A 84 18.42 -12.34 -12.88
CA SER A 84 18.24 -10.89 -12.92
C SER A 84 19.14 -10.19 -11.91
N GLY A 85 19.51 -8.93 -12.18
CA GLY A 85 20.29 -8.14 -11.23
C GLY A 85 19.45 -7.73 -10.01
N ALA A 86 20.07 -7.68 -8.82
CA ALA A 86 19.40 -7.25 -7.59
C ALA A 86 18.73 -5.86 -7.70
N LYS A 87 19.33 -4.95 -8.47
CA LYS A 87 18.79 -3.60 -8.74
C LYS A 87 17.47 -3.66 -9.50
N GLU A 88 17.39 -4.50 -10.53
CA GLU A 88 16.21 -4.63 -11.40
C GLU A 88 15.04 -5.24 -10.62
N PHE A 89 15.33 -6.19 -9.74
CA PHE A 89 14.34 -6.80 -8.85
C PHE A 89 13.71 -5.81 -7.88
N ILE A 90 14.53 -5.00 -7.19
CA ILE A 90 14.03 -3.99 -6.25
C ILE A 90 13.18 -2.93 -6.99
N ILE A 91 13.66 -2.45 -8.14
CA ILE A 91 12.93 -1.45 -8.94
C ILE A 91 11.57 -2.00 -9.39
N ALA A 92 11.53 -3.23 -9.92
CA ALA A 92 10.26 -3.86 -10.34
C ALA A 92 9.26 -3.92 -9.17
N LYS A 93 9.74 -4.25 -7.97
CA LYS A 93 8.91 -4.39 -6.77
C LYS A 93 8.39 -3.06 -6.23
N LEU A 94 9.22 -2.02 -6.26
CA LEU A 94 8.80 -0.66 -5.92
C LEU A 94 7.69 -0.20 -6.85
N ILE A 95 7.86 -0.38 -8.17
CA ILE A 95 6.84 0.01 -9.15
C ILE A 95 5.55 -0.78 -8.93
N TYR A 96 5.64 -2.10 -8.69
CA TYR A 96 4.48 -2.93 -8.40
C TYR A 96 3.69 -2.43 -7.19
N ASN A 97 4.37 -2.17 -6.06
CA ASN A 97 3.73 -1.70 -4.84
C ASN A 97 3.17 -0.28 -4.98
N ILE A 98 3.82 0.60 -5.77
CA ILE A 98 3.27 1.91 -6.13
C ILE A 98 1.94 1.75 -6.87
N ILE A 99 1.90 0.93 -7.91
CA ILE A 99 0.69 0.70 -8.72
C ILE A 99 -0.43 0.15 -7.83
N LEU A 100 -0.12 -0.84 -6.99
CA LEU A 100 -1.09 -1.44 -6.09
C LEU A 100 -1.62 -0.43 -5.06
N MET A 101 -0.75 0.39 -4.48
CA MET A 101 -1.16 1.44 -3.54
C MET A 101 -1.99 2.54 -4.20
N LEU A 102 -1.62 2.98 -5.40
CA LEU A 102 -2.42 3.97 -6.15
C LEU A 102 -3.81 3.43 -6.44
N LEU A 103 -3.91 2.20 -6.91
CA LEU A 103 -5.19 1.55 -7.18
C LEU A 103 -6.04 1.47 -5.90
N MET A 104 -5.46 1.02 -4.79
CA MET A 104 -6.19 0.95 -3.51
C MET A 104 -6.60 2.33 -2.99
N SER A 105 -5.76 3.36 -3.16
CA SER A 105 -6.06 4.74 -2.76
C SER A 105 -7.24 5.32 -3.53
N ILE A 106 -7.29 5.07 -4.85
CA ILE A 106 -8.37 5.57 -5.70
C ILE A 106 -9.68 4.84 -5.37
N LEU A 107 -9.62 3.52 -5.16
CA LEU A 107 -10.79 2.74 -4.76
C LEU A 107 -11.32 3.17 -3.39
N SER A 108 -10.45 3.36 -2.39
CA SER A 108 -10.86 3.83 -1.07
C SER A 108 -11.48 5.23 -1.14
N LEU A 109 -10.87 6.15 -1.89
CA LEU A 109 -11.41 7.50 -2.10
C LEU A 109 -12.77 7.49 -2.79
N GLY A 110 -12.96 6.63 -3.81
CA GLY A 110 -14.26 6.44 -4.46
C GLY A 110 -15.34 5.97 -3.48
N LEU A 111 -15.02 4.99 -2.62
CA LEU A 111 -15.94 4.51 -1.58
C LEU A 111 -16.25 5.59 -0.54
N PHE A 112 -15.27 6.39 -0.14
CA PHE A 112 -15.46 7.53 0.77
C PHE A 112 -16.43 8.57 0.20
N PHE A 113 -16.33 8.89 -1.10
CA PHE A 113 -17.27 9.81 -1.75
C PHE A 113 -18.68 9.27 -1.82
N ILE A 114 -18.85 7.98 -2.11
CA ILE A 114 -20.17 7.35 -2.21
C ILE A 114 -20.83 7.25 -0.83
N LEU A 115 -20.08 6.86 0.21
CA LEU A 115 -20.65 6.52 1.51
C LEU A 115 -20.67 7.70 2.49
N LEU A 116 -19.58 8.44 2.67
CA LEU A 116 -19.43 9.42 3.78
C LEU A 116 -19.84 10.86 3.41
N LYS A 117 -20.35 11.09 2.19
CA LYS A 117 -20.50 12.42 1.56
C LYS A 117 -19.15 13.14 1.43
N ASN A 118 -19.06 14.08 0.49
CA ASN A 118 -17.81 14.77 0.19
C ASN A 118 -17.75 16.14 0.90
N PRO A 119 -16.93 16.31 1.96
CA PRO A 119 -16.66 17.61 2.57
C PRO A 119 -15.57 18.42 1.84
N LEU A 120 -14.91 17.85 0.82
CA LEU A 120 -13.75 18.46 0.18
C LEU A 120 -14.15 19.61 -0.75
N VAL A 121 -13.53 20.78 -0.53
CA VAL A 121 -13.68 21.96 -1.39
C VAL A 121 -12.93 21.78 -2.72
N HIS A 122 -11.69 21.29 -2.68
CA HIS A 122 -10.84 21.09 -3.86
C HIS A 122 -10.55 19.61 -4.12
N THR A 123 -11.51 18.92 -4.72
CA THR A 123 -11.45 17.48 -4.97
C THR A 123 -10.22 17.06 -5.82
N ILE A 124 -9.87 17.82 -6.86
CA ILE A 124 -8.75 17.49 -7.76
C ILE A 124 -7.40 17.58 -7.02
N SER A 125 -7.20 18.65 -6.24
CA SER A 125 -5.98 18.82 -5.45
C SER A 125 -5.83 17.71 -4.42
N PHE A 126 -6.92 17.31 -3.77
CA PHE A 126 -6.91 16.21 -2.81
C PHE A 126 -6.58 14.87 -3.47
N VAL A 127 -7.12 14.57 -4.67
CA VAL A 127 -6.73 13.36 -5.43
C VAL A 127 -5.23 13.38 -5.74
N GLY A 128 -4.65 14.53 -6.08
CA GLY A 128 -3.21 14.69 -6.25
C GLY A 128 -2.42 14.35 -4.99
N ILE A 129 -2.84 14.86 -3.84
CA ILE A 129 -2.26 14.57 -2.51
C ILE A 129 -2.37 13.09 -2.19
N VAL A 130 -3.53 12.47 -2.47
CA VAL A 130 -3.77 11.04 -2.25
C VAL A 130 -2.83 10.17 -3.09
N CYS A 131 -2.63 10.52 -4.36
CA CYS A 131 -1.68 9.81 -5.22
C CYS A 131 -0.24 9.95 -4.71
N LEU A 132 0.20 11.16 -4.37
CA LEU A 132 1.57 11.40 -3.85
C LEU A 132 1.78 10.75 -2.47
N GLY A 133 0.80 10.82 -1.60
CA GLY A 133 0.80 10.16 -0.28
C GLY A 133 0.80 8.63 -0.43
N GLY A 134 0.03 8.08 -1.35
CA GLY A 134 0.04 6.65 -1.68
C GLY A 134 1.40 6.18 -2.20
N ILE A 135 2.03 6.95 -3.11
CA ILE A 135 3.38 6.66 -3.61
C ILE A 135 4.39 6.68 -2.46
N SER A 136 4.41 7.75 -1.66
CA SER A 136 5.36 7.89 -0.56
C SER A 136 5.19 6.78 0.50
N LEU A 137 3.96 6.45 0.89
CA LEU A 137 3.68 5.35 1.84
C LEU A 137 4.17 4.01 1.26
N SER A 138 3.88 3.75 -0.02
CA SER A 138 4.31 2.53 -0.68
C SER A 138 5.84 2.38 -0.68
N LEU A 139 6.59 3.44 -0.94
CA LEU A 139 8.05 3.42 -0.98
C LEU A 139 8.65 3.12 0.39
N VAL A 140 8.21 3.83 1.44
CA VAL A 140 8.68 3.64 2.81
C VAL A 140 8.40 2.21 3.27
N PHE A 141 7.16 1.74 3.11
CA PHE A 141 6.79 0.39 3.54
C PHE A 141 7.44 -0.71 2.71
N THR A 142 7.71 -0.47 1.43
CA THR A 142 8.42 -1.44 0.58
C THR A 142 9.86 -1.62 1.06
N LEU A 143 10.53 -0.51 1.42
CA LEU A 143 11.86 -0.54 2.01
C LEU A 143 11.86 -1.28 3.36
N LEU A 144 10.91 -0.96 4.23
CA LEU A 144 10.75 -1.61 5.52
C LEU A 144 10.49 -3.10 5.39
N ALA A 145 9.61 -3.51 4.47
CA ALA A 145 9.32 -4.91 4.19
C ALA A 145 10.55 -5.66 3.67
N ALA A 146 11.39 -5.02 2.85
CA ALA A 146 12.62 -5.60 2.35
C ALA A 146 13.66 -5.83 3.46
N ILE A 147 13.81 -4.86 4.37
CA ILE A 147 14.70 -4.98 5.55
C ILE A 147 14.16 -6.06 6.49
N ALA A 148 12.86 -6.00 6.80
CA ALA A 148 12.20 -6.95 7.67
C ALA A 148 12.37 -8.38 7.16
N ALA A 149 12.12 -8.65 5.88
CA ALA A 149 12.24 -9.98 5.27
C ALA A 149 13.64 -10.62 5.36
N LYS A 150 14.69 -9.84 5.66
CA LYS A 150 16.04 -10.37 5.92
C LYS A 150 16.27 -10.73 7.38
N ALA A 151 15.47 -10.20 8.30
CA ALA A 151 15.51 -10.55 9.71
C ALA A 151 14.68 -11.82 10.00
N GLN A 152 14.89 -12.46 11.16
CA GLN A 152 14.09 -13.65 11.54
C GLN A 152 12.73 -13.30 12.16
N GLN A 153 12.54 -12.07 12.66
CA GLN A 153 11.28 -11.58 13.27
C GLN A 153 10.61 -10.51 12.41
N ASN A 154 10.13 -10.93 11.23
CA ASN A 154 9.63 -10.09 10.14
C ASN A 154 8.52 -9.08 10.52
N ALA A 155 7.53 -9.49 11.32
CA ALA A 155 6.37 -8.65 11.60
C ALA A 155 6.66 -7.56 12.66
N ALA A 156 7.40 -7.91 13.72
CA ALA A 156 7.72 -6.99 14.81
C ALA A 156 8.63 -5.85 14.35
N LEU A 157 9.62 -6.15 13.50
CA LEU A 157 10.51 -5.15 12.93
C LEU A 157 9.79 -4.13 12.06
N MET A 158 8.79 -4.56 11.29
CA MET A 158 7.99 -3.67 10.45
C MET A 158 7.18 -2.68 11.28
N ALA A 159 6.67 -3.10 12.44
CA ALA A 159 5.95 -2.22 13.37
C ALA A 159 6.88 -1.23 14.10
N ILE A 160 8.01 -1.72 14.63
CA ILE A 160 8.97 -0.90 15.39
C ILE A 160 9.63 0.17 14.50
N LEU A 161 10.03 -0.19 13.28
CA LEU A 161 10.68 0.73 12.35
C LEU A 161 9.67 1.60 11.58
N GLY A 162 8.48 1.06 11.30
CA GLY A 162 7.47 1.78 10.53
C GLY A 162 6.89 2.96 11.29
N PHE A 163 6.56 2.78 12.56
CA PHE A 163 5.84 3.79 13.31
C PHE A 163 6.56 5.16 13.37
N PRO A 164 7.87 5.23 13.70
CA PRO A 164 8.60 6.50 13.72
C PRO A 164 8.71 7.19 12.35
N LEU A 165 8.78 6.41 11.27
CA LEU A 165 8.91 6.93 9.90
C LEU A 165 7.58 7.43 9.34
N ILE A 166 6.47 6.83 9.74
CA ILE A 166 5.14 7.18 9.23
C ILE A 166 4.59 8.44 9.89
N ILE A 167 4.91 8.70 11.16
CA ILE A 167 4.44 9.90 11.89
C ILE A 167 4.71 11.21 11.12
N PRO A 168 5.96 11.54 10.71
CA PRO A 168 6.21 12.80 10.00
C PRO A 168 5.48 12.86 8.65
N GLN A 169 5.24 11.70 8.03
CA GLN A 169 4.53 11.62 6.77
C GLN A 169 3.01 11.86 6.95
N LEU A 170 2.41 11.28 8.00
CA LEU A 170 1.01 11.53 8.33
C LEU A 170 0.77 12.99 8.73
N LEU A 171 1.69 13.60 9.47
CA LEU A 171 1.62 15.02 9.85
C LEU A 171 1.59 15.98 8.65
N LEU A 172 2.12 15.57 7.49
CA LEU A 172 2.07 16.36 6.26
C LEU A 172 0.80 16.12 5.43
N LEU A 173 0.13 14.99 5.66
CA LEU A 173 -1.01 14.54 4.86
C LEU A 173 -2.37 14.80 5.53
N ILE A 174 -2.39 14.85 6.87
CA ILE A 174 -3.54 15.18 7.72
C ILE A 174 -3.68 16.70 7.81
#